data_AF-D4P2J8-F1
#
_entry.id   AF-D4P2J8-F1
#
_cell.length_a   1.000
_cell.length_b   1.000
_cell.length_c   1.000
_cell.angle_alpha   90.00
_cell.angle_beta   90.00
_cell.angle_gamma   90.00
#
_symmetry.space_group_name_H-M   'P 1'
#
loop_
_entity.id
_entity.type
_entity.pdbx_description
1 polymer ?
#
loop_
_entity_poly.entity_id
_entity_poly.type
_entity_poly.pdbx_seq_one_letter_code
_entity_poly.pdbx_strand_id
1 'polypeptide(L)' 'SGKWFQVCHYGVSQQTEQLDYDQIRELALRERPKLLICGYSAYPRIIDFEKFRSIADEVGAYLLADIAH' A
#
# COMPACT_ATOMS: atom_id res chain seq x y z
N SER A 1 8.76 0.36 20.05
CA SER A 1 9.33 1.64 19.55
C SER A 1 8.61 2.03 18.26
N GLY A 2 7.43 2.65 18.36
CA GLY A 2 6.60 3.05 17.21
C GLY A 2 6.15 4.51 17.27
N LYS A 3 6.95 5.36 17.94
CA LYS A 3 6.56 6.71 18.38
C LYS A 3 6.76 7.83 17.36
N TRP A 4 7.20 7.52 16.14
CA TRP A 4 7.65 8.53 15.18
C TRP A 4 6.71 8.72 13.99
N PHE A 5 5.86 7.74 13.69
CA PHE A 5 4.99 7.76 12.52
C PHE A 5 3.59 7.26 12.88
N GLN A 6 2.58 7.88 12.26
CA GLN A 6 1.21 7.36 12.26
C GLN A 6 1.09 6.35 11.13
N VAL A 7 0.79 5.10 11.47
CA VAL A 7 0.70 4.00 10.51
C VAL A 7 -0.77 3.68 10.26
N CYS A 8 -1.13 3.55 8.99
CA CYS A 8 -2.41 3.01 8.56
C CYS A 8 -2.15 1.73 7.77
N HIS A 9 -2.86 0.65 8.13
CA HIS A 9 -2.71 -0.65 7.48
C HIS A 9 -3.81 -0.86 6.46
N TYR A 10 -3.45 -1.46 5.33
CA TYR A 10 -4.38 -2.01 4.36
C TYR A 10 -4.16 -3.53 4.26
N GLY A 11 -5.21 -4.25 3.87
CA GLY A 11 -5.22 -5.71 3.84
C GLY A 11 -5.38 -6.28 2.44
N VAL A 12 -5.56 -7.60 2.40
CA VAL A 12 -6.07 -8.31 1.22
C VAL A 12 -7.57 -8.54 1.36
N SER A 13 -8.26 -8.69 0.23
CA SER A 13 -9.65 -9.14 0.21
C SER A 13 -9.76 -10.52 0.86
N GLN A 14 -10.70 -10.68 1.78
CA GLN A 14 -10.94 -11.96 2.47
C GLN A 14 -11.44 -13.07 1.53
N GLN A 15 -11.99 -12.70 0.37
CA GLN A 15 -12.56 -13.67 -0.58
C GLN A 15 -11.53 -14.15 -1.59
N THR A 16 -10.67 -13.24 -2.06
CA THR A 16 -9.74 -13.54 -3.17
C THR A 16 -8.29 -13.66 -2.71
N GLU A 17 -8.00 -13.25 -1.47
CA GLU A 17 -6.66 -13.08 -0.91
C GLU A 17 -5.78 -12.16 -1.78
N GLN A 18 -6.43 -11.27 -2.53
CA GLN A 18 -5.75 -10.30 -3.40
C GLN A 18 -5.73 -8.91 -2.79
N LEU A 19 -4.70 -8.15 -3.16
CA LEU A 19 -4.66 -6.72 -2.84
C LEU A 19 -5.86 -6.02 -3.48
N ASP A 20 -6.60 -5.32 -2.63
CA ASP A 20 -7.72 -4.50 -3.05
C ASP A 20 -7.23 -3.07 -3.28
N TYR A 21 -6.86 -2.78 -4.51
CA TYR A 21 -6.31 -1.47 -4.89
C TYR A 21 -7.33 -0.34 -4.72
N ASP A 22 -8.62 -0.63 -4.82
CA ASP A 22 -9.67 0.37 -4.63
C ASP A 22 -9.75 0.74 -3.14
N GLN A 23 -9.76 -0.26 -2.26
CA GLN A 23 -9.68 -0.02 -0.81
C GLN A 23 -8.39 0.72 -0.42
N ILE A 24 -7.25 0.35 -1.00
CA ILE A 24 -5.96 1.01 -0.75
C ILE A 24 -6.04 2.48 -1.18
N ARG A 25 -6.64 2.76 -2.34
CA ARG A 25 -6.82 4.11 -2.87
C ARG A 25 -7.74 4.95 -1.99
N GLU A 26 -8.89 4.42 -1.58
CA GLU A 26 -9.82 5.11 -0.68
C GLU A 26 -9.14 5.45 0.66
N LEU A 27 -8.37 4.52 1.20
CA LEU A 27 -7.61 4.74 2.43
C LEU A 27 -6.54 5.82 2.24
N ALA A 28 -5.80 5.79 1.13
CA ALA A 28 -4.79 6.79 0.82
C ALA A 28 -5.41 8.18 0.66
N LEU A 29 -6.58 8.31 0.04
CA LEU A 29 -7.30 9.57 -0.11
C LEU A 29 -7.77 10.12 1.25
N ARG A 30 -8.24 9.25 2.14
CA ARG A 30 -8.73 9.63 3.47
C ARG A 30 -7.59 10.03 4.41
N GLU A 31 -6.52 9.24 4.46
CA GLU A 31 -5.42 9.43 5.42
C GLU A 31 -4.33 10.38 4.89
N ARG A 32 -4.25 10.59 3.58
CA ARG A 32 -3.24 11.40 2.87
C ARG A 32 -1.81 11.12 3.37
N PRO A 33 -1.33 9.87 3.25
CA PRO A 33 -0.01 9.50 3.74
C PRO A 33 1.09 10.24 2.97
N LYS A 34 2.24 10.45 3.61
CA LYS A 34 3.45 10.96 2.92
C LYS A 34 4.24 9.85 2.23
N LEU A 35 4.01 8.59 2.61
CA LEU A 35 4.71 7.41 2.13
C LEU A 35 3.72 6.25 2.04
N LEU A 36 3.64 5.62 0.86
CA LEU A 36 2.94 4.37 0.63
C LEU A 36 3.99 3.26 0.53
N ILE A 37 3.87 2.24 1.37
CA ILE A 37 4.78 1.09 1.39
C ILE A 37 4.08 -0.07 0.68
N CYS A 38 4.78 -0.65 -0.29
CA CYS A 38 4.36 -1.80 -1.07
C CYS A 38 5.41 -2.91 -0.90
N GLY A 39 5.12 -3.88 -0.03
CA GLY A 39 6.02 -5.00 0.24
C GLY A 39 5.39 -6.00 1.19
N TYR A 40 5.66 -7.28 0.97
CA TYR A 40 5.09 -8.38 1.75
C TYR A 40 6.12 -9.48 1.93
N SER A 41 6.15 -10.09 3.12
CA SER A 41 7.05 -11.22 3.39
C SER A 41 6.53 -12.56 2.89
N ALA A 42 5.22 -12.68 2.63
CA ALA A 42 4.58 -13.93 2.24
C ALA A 42 3.40 -13.67 1.29
N TYR A 43 3.68 -13.08 0.12
CA TYR A 43 2.68 -12.87 -0.93
C TYR A 43 3.18 -13.47 -2.25
N PRO A 44 2.66 -14.64 -2.69
CA PRO A 44 3.20 -15.36 -3.84
C PRO A 44 2.78 -14.76 -5.19
N ARG A 45 1.92 -13.74 -5.20
CA ARG A 45 1.36 -13.16 -6.41
C ARG A 45 2.15 -11.94 -6.86
N ILE A 46 2.17 -11.72 -8.16
CA ILE A 46 2.78 -10.52 -8.77
C ILE A 46 2.04 -9.28 -8.28
N ILE A 47 2.79 -8.34 -7.74
CA ILE A 47 2.27 -7.05 -7.30
C ILE A 47 2.16 -6.11 -8.50
N ASP A 48 1.04 -5.41 -8.59
CA ASP A 48 0.84 -4.37 -9.61
C ASP A 48 1.41 -3.03 -9.10
N PHE A 49 2.71 -2.84 -9.33
CA PHE A 49 3.41 -1.62 -8.92
C PHE A 49 2.90 -0.37 -9.64
N GLU A 50 2.34 -0.49 -10.83
CA GLU A 50 1.80 0.64 -11.59
C GLU A 50 0.55 1.21 -10.91
N LYS A 51 -0.33 0.35 -10.40
CA LYS A 51 -1.46 0.78 -9.57
C LYS A 51 -1.02 1.45 -8.28
N PHE A 52 -0.05 0.88 -7.57
CA PHE A 52 0.52 1.52 -6.37
C PHE A 52 1.13 2.89 -6.68
N ARG A 53 1.83 3.01 -7.81
CA ARG A 53 2.40 4.29 -8.26
C ARG A 53 1.31 5.32 -8.52
N SER A 54 0.27 4.93 -9.26
CA SER A 54 -0.86 5.79 -9.59
C SER A 54 -1.55 6.33 -8.32
N ILE A 55 -1.76 5.48 -7.32
CA ILE A 55 -2.35 5.88 -6.03
C ILE A 55 -1.43 6.84 -5.28
N ALA A 56 -0.13 6.54 -5.22
CA ALA A 56 0.85 7.40 -4.55
C ALA A 56 0.91 8.80 -5.21
N ASP A 57 0.91 8.85 -6.55
CA ASP A 57 0.86 10.10 -7.31
C ASP A 57 -0.40 10.90 -7.03
N GLU A 58 -1.56 10.25 -6.97
CA GLU A 58 -2.84 10.89 -6.72
C GLU A 58 -2.88 11.63 -5.37
N VAL A 59 -2.28 11.04 -4.34
CA VAL A 59 -2.26 11.63 -2.98
C VAL A 59 -1.00 12.46 -2.71
N GLY A 60 -0.05 12.51 -3.65
CA GLY A 60 1.23 13.21 -3.50
C GLY A 60 2.20 12.53 -2.51
N ALA A 61 2.12 11.20 -2.40
CA ALA A 61 2.99 10.40 -1.55
C ALA A 61 4.21 9.86 -2.30
N TYR A 62 5.26 9.56 -1.55
CA TYR A 62 6.32 8.67 -2.06
C TYR A 62 5.81 7.23 -2.11
N LEU A 63 6.28 6.46 -3.09
CA LEU A 63 6.11 5.01 -3.13
C LEU A 63 7.43 4.35 -2.74
N LEU A 64 7.39 3.50 -1.72
CA LEU A 64 8.50 2.62 -1.34
C LEU A 64 8.11 1.18 -1.66
N ALA A 65 8.81 0.56 -2.60
CA ALA A 65 8.71 -0.85 -2.91
C ALA A 65 9.77 -1.61 -2.09
N ASP A 66 9.33 -2.49 -1.19
CA ASP A 66 10.23 -3.41 -0.48
C ASP A 66 10.22 -4.76 -1.21
N ILE A 67 11.36 -5.06 -1.86
CA ILE A 67 11.58 -6.22 -2.74
C ILE A 67 12.60 -7.18 -2.11
N ALA A 68 12.60 -7.28 -0.77
CA ALA A 68 13.50 -8.18 -0.07
C ALA A 68 13.18 -9.67 -0.29
N HIS A 69 11.95 -10.00 -0.68
CA HIS A 69 11.43 -11.36 -0.88
C HIS A 69 11.18 -11.66 -2.36
#